data_AF-A0A953EC99-F1
#
_entry.id   AF-A0A953EC99-F1
#
_cell.length_a   1.000
_cell.length_b   1.000
_cell.length_c   1.000
_cell.angle_alpha   90.00
_cell.angle_beta   90.00
_cell.angle_gamma   90.00
#
_symmetry.space_group_name_H-M   'P 1'
#
loop_
_entity.id
_entity.type
_entity.pdbx_description
1 polymer ?
#
loop_
_entity_poly.entity_id
_entity_poly.type
_entity_poly.pdbx_seq_one_letter_code
_entity_poly.pdbx_strand_id
1 'polypeptide(L)'
;MRAGAAIAGGAALLLWPALLNRYPLVFSDTGAFLAQTVMGWPVWDKPFIYGPLLHAFHWRVSLWLPVLAQGVLLSWLLWLVQRVVWGRAAAGWHLLLCAGLAALTAAPWFASLLMPDILAPALVLALFLLGFGGD
;
A
#
# COMPACT_ATOMS: atom_id res chain seq x y z
N MET A 1 -13.92 -16.67 7.17
CA MET A 1 -12.50 -16.24 7.19
C MET A 1 -12.34 -15.12 8.21
N ARG A 2 -11.26 -15.14 9.01
CA ARG A 2 -10.92 -14.02 9.91
C ARG A 2 -10.52 -12.82 9.04
N ALA A 3 -10.91 -11.59 9.43
CA ALA A 3 -10.66 -10.37 8.66
C ALA A 3 -9.20 -10.22 8.19
N GLY A 4 -8.23 -10.57 9.04
CA GLY A 4 -6.81 -10.53 8.70
C GLY A 4 -6.43 -11.39 7.50
N ALA A 5 -7.04 -12.57 7.32
CA ALA A 5 -6.76 -13.43 6.17
C ALA A 5 -7.30 -12.83 4.86
N ALA A 6 -8.46 -12.17 4.91
CA ALA A 6 -9.03 -11.49 3.75
C ALA A 6 -8.17 -10.28 3.34
N ILE A 7 -7.69 -9.50 4.32
CA ILE A 7 -6.79 -8.37 4.08
C ILE A 7 -5.46 -8.84 3.50
N ALA A 8 -4.85 -9.90 4.06
CA ALA A 8 -3.62 -10.48 3.53
C ALA A 8 -3.80 -11.02 2.10
N GLY A 9 -4.92 -11.71 1.83
CA GLY A 9 -5.26 -12.18 0.49
C GLY A 9 -5.47 -11.03 -0.51
N GLY A 10 -6.15 -9.96 -0.08
CA GLY A 10 -6.33 -8.76 -0.91
C GLY A 10 -5.00 -8.04 -1.20
N ALA A 11 -4.11 -7.95 -0.22
CA ALA A 11 -2.75 -7.42 -0.42
C ALA A 11 -1.96 -8.27 -1.44
N ALA A 12 -2.02 -9.60 -1.33
CA ALA A 12 -1.35 -10.48 -2.29
C ALA A 12 -1.87 -10.29 -3.73
N LEU A 13 -3.18 -10.11 -3.90
CA LEU A 13 -3.77 -9.80 -5.20
C LEU A 13 -3.29 -8.45 -5.75
N LEU A 14 -3.22 -7.42 -4.91
CA LEU A 14 -2.78 -6.08 -5.31
C LEU A 14 -1.26 -5.99 -5.54
N LEU A 15 -0.47 -6.94 -5.03
CA LEU A 15 0.98 -6.96 -5.19
C LEU A 15 1.45 -7.90 -6.30
N TRP A 16 0.56 -8.37 -7.18
CA TRP A 16 0.93 -9.28 -8.26
C TRP A 16 2.06 -8.76 -9.16
N PRO A 17 2.21 -7.45 -9.46
CA PRO A 17 3.33 -6.96 -10.26
C PRO A 17 4.68 -7.15 -9.59
N ALA A 18 4.79 -6.88 -8.28
CA ALA A 18 6.01 -7.16 -7.51
C ALA A 18 6.33 -8.66 -7.45
N LEU A 19 5.30 -9.50 -7.28
CA LEU A 19 5.44 -10.95 -7.27
C LEU A 19 5.91 -11.49 -8.64
N LEU A 20 5.32 -11.00 -9.73
CA LEU A 20 5.72 -11.34 -11.09
C LEU A 20 7.16 -10.88 -11.37
N ASN A 21 7.50 -9.67 -10.95
CA ASN A 21 8.84 -9.09 -11.10
C ASN A 21 9.88 -9.77 -10.18
N ARG A 22 9.45 -10.60 -9.22
CA ARG A 22 10.29 -11.21 -8.18
C ARG A 22 11.08 -10.19 -7.35
N TYR A 23 10.64 -8.92 -7.37
CA TYR A 23 11.20 -7.81 -6.62
C TYR A 23 10.19 -6.64 -6.60
N PRO A 24 10.13 -5.82 -5.54
CA PRO A 24 9.35 -4.59 -5.54
C PRO A 24 9.70 -3.72 -6.75
N LEU A 25 8.71 -3.04 -7.34
CA LEU A 25 8.97 -2.12 -8.44
C LEU A 25 9.67 -0.88 -7.88
N VAL A 26 10.64 -0.35 -8.62
CA VAL A 26 11.41 0.83 -8.26
C VAL A 26 11.46 1.79 -9.44
N PHE A 27 11.63 3.08 -9.14
CA PHE A 27 11.80 4.13 -10.12
C PHE A 27 13.08 4.92 -9.84
N SER A 28 13.47 5.83 -10.75
CA SER A 28 14.66 6.68 -10.58
C SER A 28 14.66 7.40 -9.23
N ASP A 29 13.49 7.87 -8.78
CA ASP A 29 13.34 8.59 -7.51
C ASP A 29 13.33 7.70 -6.26
N THR A 30 13.11 6.39 -6.39
CA THR A 30 13.14 5.46 -5.24
C THR A 30 14.49 5.52 -4.53
N GLY A 31 15.59 5.62 -5.29
CA GLY A 31 16.94 5.75 -4.73
C GLY A 31 17.11 7.00 -3.85
N ALA A 32 16.48 8.12 -4.24
CA ALA A 32 16.55 9.36 -3.47
C ALA A 32 15.77 9.27 -2.16
N PHE A 33 14.61 8.62 -2.13
CA PHE A 33 13.89 8.35 -0.87
C PHE A 33 14.66 7.39 0.05
N LEU A 34 15.32 6.38 -0.49
CA LEU A 34 16.19 5.50 0.30
C LEU A 34 17.41 6.25 0.84
N ALA A 35 18.01 7.15 0.06
CA ALA A 35 19.18 7.93 0.48
C ALA A 35 18.91 8.79 1.72
N GLN A 36 17.68 9.28 1.90
CA GLN A 36 17.27 10.06 3.08
C GLN A 36 17.58 9.35 4.41
N THR A 37 17.49 8.01 4.47
CA THR A 37 17.69 7.23 5.71
C THR A 37 18.87 6.27 5.65
N VAL A 38 19.29 5.85 4.46
CA VAL A 38 20.50 5.02 4.28
C VAL A 38 21.76 5.88 4.38
N MET A 39 21.80 6.99 3.65
CA MET A 39 22.93 7.93 3.64
C MET A 39 22.75 9.06 4.65
N GLY A 40 21.51 9.35 5.05
CA GLY A 40 21.19 10.34 6.08
C GLY A 40 21.25 11.78 5.59
N TRP A 41 21.20 12.03 4.28
CA TRP A 41 21.28 13.37 3.72
C TRP A 41 19.91 13.87 3.23
N PRO A 42 19.58 15.15 3.47
CA PRO A 42 18.33 15.73 3.00
C PRO A 42 18.33 15.80 1.47
N VAL A 43 17.29 15.26 0.86
CA VAL A 43 17.02 15.41 -0.56
C VAL A 43 16.06 16.58 -0.72
N TRP A 44 16.59 17.73 -1.14
CA TRP A 44 15.90 19.02 -1.10
C TRP A 44 14.60 19.07 -1.93
N ASP A 45 14.53 18.30 -3.00
CA ASP A 45 13.37 18.20 -3.90
C ASP A 45 12.32 17.16 -3.45
N LYS A 46 12.56 16.46 -2.34
CA LYS A 46 11.69 15.35 -1.90
C LYS A 46 11.16 15.52 -0.47
N PRO A 47 9.85 15.32 -0.24
CA PRO A 47 9.30 15.32 1.11
C PRO A 47 9.99 14.30 2.03
N PHE A 48 10.30 14.72 3.25
CA PHE A 48 10.92 13.88 4.28
C PHE A 48 9.88 13.07 5.05
N ILE A 49 9.06 12.29 4.34
CA ILE A 49 8.01 11.44 4.93
C ILE A 49 8.18 10.00 4.45
N TYR A 50 8.32 9.82 3.13
CA TYR A 50 8.35 8.49 2.53
C TYR A 50 9.66 7.74 2.81
N GLY A 51 10.82 8.41 2.81
CA GLY A 51 12.09 7.78 3.17
C GLY A 51 12.12 7.18 4.60
N PRO A 52 11.73 7.95 5.64
CA PRO A 52 11.53 7.42 6.99
C PRO A 52 10.51 6.27 7.07
N LEU A 53 9.38 6.38 6.35
CA LEU A 53 8.38 5.31 6.28
C LEU A 53 8.98 4.03 5.68
N LEU A 54 9.70 4.13 4.57
CA LEU A 54 10.43 3.00 4.01
C LEU A 54 11.38 2.41 5.04
N HIS A 55 12.14 3.24 5.76
CA HIS A 55 13.13 2.79 6.75
C HIS A 55 12.52 1.97 7.89
N ALA A 56 11.33 2.35 8.33
CA ALA A 56 10.58 1.61 9.35
C ALA A 56 10.32 0.15 8.99
N PHE A 57 10.35 -0.20 7.69
CA PHE A 57 10.11 -1.55 7.19
C PHE A 57 11.32 -2.19 6.50
N HIS A 58 12.16 -1.43 5.79
CA HIS A 58 13.25 -2.02 4.99
C HIS A 58 14.48 -2.40 5.83
N TRP A 59 14.71 -1.72 6.96
CA TRP A 59 15.81 -1.95 7.92
C TRP A 59 17.21 -2.10 7.30
N ARG A 60 17.41 -1.53 6.11
CA ARG A 60 18.59 -1.70 5.25
C ARG A 60 18.88 -3.16 4.82
N VAL A 61 17.89 -4.04 4.92
CA VAL A 61 18.01 -5.48 4.57
C VAL A 61 17.20 -5.83 3.33
N SER A 62 15.94 -5.41 3.26
CA SER A 62 15.03 -5.86 2.19
C SER A 62 13.94 -4.84 1.87
N LEU A 63 13.65 -4.66 0.58
CA LEU A 63 12.55 -3.81 0.12
C LEU A 63 11.19 -4.53 0.11
N TRP A 64 11.15 -5.82 0.42
CA TRP A 64 9.90 -6.58 0.47
C TRP A 64 8.99 -6.17 1.63
N LEU A 65 9.53 -5.91 2.82
CA LEU A 65 8.71 -5.49 3.95
C LEU A 65 7.96 -4.17 3.68
N PRO A 66 8.61 -3.12 3.13
CA PRO A 66 7.89 -1.91 2.73
C PRO A 66 6.76 -2.15 1.72
N VAL A 67 7.00 -2.93 0.66
CA VAL A 67 5.95 -3.16 -0.36
C VAL A 67 4.79 -3.99 0.21
N LEU A 68 5.09 -4.95 1.09
CA LEU A 68 4.07 -5.70 1.82
C LEU A 68 3.24 -4.78 2.73
N ALA A 69 3.89 -3.84 3.42
CA ALA A 69 3.20 -2.85 4.25
C ALA A 69 2.28 -1.94 3.41
N GLN A 70 2.72 -1.48 2.23
CA GLN A 70 1.89 -0.70 1.30
C GLN A 70 0.67 -1.50 0.81
N GLY A 71 0.87 -2.75 0.40
CA GLY A 71 -0.23 -3.62 -0.04
C GLY A 71 -1.23 -3.94 1.06
N VAL A 72 -0.75 -4.23 2.27
CA VAL A 72 -1.59 -4.47 3.46
C VAL A 72 -2.35 -3.21 3.85
N LEU A 73 -1.70 -2.04 3.86
CA LEU A 73 -2.34 -0.75 4.13
C LEU A 73 -3.49 -0.51 3.16
N LEU A 74 -3.25 -0.62 1.84
CA LEU A 74 -4.28 -0.40 0.84
C LEU A 74 -5.43 -1.40 1.00
N SER A 75 -5.12 -2.70 1.15
CA SER A 75 -6.16 -3.72 1.34
C SER A 75 -6.95 -3.51 2.63
N TRP A 76 -6.31 -3.08 3.71
CA TRP A 76 -6.98 -2.77 4.97
C TRP A 76 -7.90 -1.55 4.86
N LEU A 77 -7.47 -0.48 4.20
CA LEU A 77 -8.32 0.69 3.95
C LEU A 77 -9.54 0.31 3.11
N LEU A 78 -9.37 -0.50 2.06
CA LEU A 78 -10.49 -1.01 1.27
C LEU A 78 -11.46 -1.87 2.11
N TRP A 79 -10.93 -2.69 3.02
CA TRP A 79 -11.75 -3.46 3.96
C TRP A 79 -12.58 -2.55 4.87
N LEU A 80 -11.99 -1.47 5.39
CA LEU A 80 -12.71 -0.50 6.21
C LEU A 80 -13.78 0.24 5.39
N VAL A 81 -13.46 0.65 4.16
CA VAL A 81 -14.43 1.34 3.28
C VAL A 81 -15.61 0.42 3.00
N GLN A 82 -15.35 -0.87 2.74
CA GLN A 82 -16.39 -1.88 2.60
C GLN A 82 -17.30 -1.94 3.84
N ARG A 83 -16.71 -1.93 5.05
CA ARG A 83 -17.48 -1.93 6.31
C ARG A 83 -18.38 -0.70 6.43
N VAL A 84 -17.86 0.48 6.11
CA VAL A 84 -18.60 1.74 6.20
C VAL A 84 -19.74 1.79 5.19
N VAL A 85 -19.47 1.44 3.93
CA VAL A 85 -20.46 1.55 2.84
C VAL A 85 -21.59 0.51 2.97
N TRP A 86 -21.29 -0.70 3.44
CA TRP A 86 -22.28 -1.79 3.52
C TRP A 86 -22.73 -2.14 4.93
N GLY A 87 -22.24 -1.43 5.96
CA GLY A 87 -22.46 -1.76 7.37
C GLY A 87 -21.80 -3.07 7.84
N ARG A 88 -21.13 -3.79 6.94
CA ARG A 88 -20.40 -5.04 7.20
C ARG A 88 -19.33 -5.26 6.15
N ALA A 89 -18.24 -5.90 6.54
CA ALA A 89 -17.29 -6.44 5.57
C ALA A 89 -17.36 -7.97 5.54
N ALA A 90 -17.27 -8.50 4.33
CA ALA A 90 -17.31 -9.92 4.06
C ALA A 90 -16.11 -10.29 3.18
N ALA A 91 -15.39 -11.34 3.57
CA ALA A 91 -14.14 -11.76 2.93
C ALA A 91 -14.27 -12.00 1.43
N GLY A 92 -15.33 -12.68 0.97
CA GLY A 92 -15.53 -12.95 -0.45
C GLY A 92 -15.68 -11.67 -1.28
N TRP A 93 -16.48 -10.72 -0.80
CA TRP A 93 -16.66 -9.44 -1.46
C TRP A 93 -15.40 -8.57 -1.43
N HIS A 94 -14.62 -8.63 -0.34
CA HIS A 94 -13.33 -7.94 -0.26
C HIS A 94 -12.32 -8.46 -1.29
N LEU A 95 -12.20 -9.79 -1.38
CA LEU A 95 -11.30 -10.43 -2.34
C LEU A 95 -11.75 -10.17 -3.77
N LEU A 96 -13.06 -10.18 -4.04
CA LEU A 96 -13.61 -9.82 -5.34
C LEU A 96 -13.28 -8.36 -5.72
N LEU A 97 -13.44 -7.43 -4.77
CA LEU A 97 -13.06 -6.03 -4.95
C LEU A 97 -11.56 -5.90 -5.26
N CYS A 98 -10.69 -6.52 -4.46
CA CYS A 98 -9.25 -6.48 -4.67
C CYS A 98 -8.85 -7.12 -6.01
N ALA A 99 -9.48 -8.24 -6.40
CA ALA A 99 -9.25 -8.87 -7.70
C ALA A 99 -9.69 -7.98 -8.86
N GLY A 100 -10.86 -7.33 -8.74
CA GLY A 100 -11.34 -6.36 -9.73
C GLY A 100 -10.38 -5.17 -9.87
N LEU A 101 -9.92 -4.60 -8.76
CA LEU A 101 -8.92 -3.53 -8.78
C LEU A 101 -7.58 -3.99 -9.37
N ALA A 102 -7.13 -5.20 -9.03
CA ALA A 102 -5.90 -5.80 -9.53
C ALA A 102 -5.93 -6.09 -11.04
N ALA A 103 -7.09 -6.43 -11.60
CA ALA A 103 -7.22 -6.77 -13.01
C ALA A 103 -7.61 -5.58 -13.90
N LEU A 104 -8.40 -4.65 -13.37
CA LEU A 104 -9.08 -3.63 -14.18
C LEU A 104 -8.56 -2.20 -13.96
N THR A 105 -7.55 -2.00 -13.10
CA THR A 105 -7.04 -0.66 -12.77
C THR A 105 -5.52 -0.63 -12.66
N ALA A 106 -4.97 0.58 -12.49
CA ALA A 106 -3.55 0.78 -12.23
C ALA A 106 -3.13 0.53 -10.76
N ALA A 107 -4.09 0.26 -9.86
CA ALA A 107 -3.83 0.08 -8.42
C ALA A 107 -2.69 -0.90 -8.09
N PRO A 108 -2.56 -2.08 -8.71
CA PRO A 108 -1.51 -3.02 -8.33
C PRO A 108 -0.10 -2.55 -8.70
N TRP A 109 0.03 -1.72 -9.74
CA TRP A 109 1.31 -1.13 -10.15
C TRP A 109 1.78 -0.10 -9.13
N PHE A 110 0.88 0.78 -8.68
CA PHE A 110 1.17 1.76 -7.61
C PHE A 110 1.43 1.08 -6.26
N ALA A 111 0.69 0.03 -5.92
CA ALA A 111 0.90 -0.72 -4.68
C ALA A 111 2.24 -1.47 -4.67
N SER A 112 2.69 -1.93 -5.84
CA SER A 112 3.98 -2.64 -6.01
C SER A 112 5.18 -1.71 -6.15
N LEU A 113 4.94 -0.42 -6.41
CA LEU A 113 5.97 0.59 -6.63
C LEU A 113 6.38 1.26 -5.32
N LEU A 114 7.68 1.25 -5.05
CA LEU A 114 8.26 1.95 -3.89
C LEU A 114 8.40 3.45 -4.17
N MET A 115 7.24 4.09 -4.26
CA MET A 115 7.07 5.54 -4.37
C MET A 115 5.91 6.04 -3.49
N PRO A 116 5.92 7.33 -3.10
CA PRO A 116 4.89 7.92 -2.25
C PRO A 116 3.51 8.02 -2.92
N ASP A 117 3.39 7.75 -4.22
CA ASP A 117 2.17 7.82 -5.00
C ASP A 117 1.02 7.00 -4.38
N ILE A 118 1.33 5.89 -3.69
CA ILE A 118 0.33 5.08 -2.97
C ILE A 118 -0.33 5.82 -1.80
N LEU A 119 0.33 6.85 -1.27
CA LEU A 119 -0.18 7.66 -0.16
C LEU A 119 -1.33 8.56 -0.60
N ALA A 120 -1.40 8.94 -1.89
CA ALA A 120 -2.49 9.75 -2.41
C ALA A 120 -3.86 9.04 -2.35
N PRO A 121 -4.05 7.84 -2.94
CA PRO A 121 -5.30 7.09 -2.76
C PRO A 121 -5.51 6.68 -1.31
N ALA A 122 -4.47 6.34 -0.55
CA ALA A 122 -4.60 6.04 0.87
C ALA A 122 -5.18 7.22 1.67
N LEU A 123 -4.73 8.46 1.38
CA LEU A 123 -5.26 9.67 1.98
C LEU A 123 -6.73 9.89 1.62
N VAL A 124 -7.10 9.70 0.34
CA VAL A 124 -8.51 9.81 -0.09
C VAL A 124 -9.40 8.81 0.64
N LEU A 125 -8.97 7.55 0.75
CA LEU A 125 -9.71 6.53 1.50
C LEU A 125 -9.77 6.86 3.00
N ALA A 126 -8.67 7.35 3.58
CA ALA A 126 -8.64 7.75 4.99
C ALA A 126 -9.58 8.93 5.28
N LEU A 127 -9.63 9.94 4.40
CA LEU A 127 -10.57 11.06 4.52
C LEU A 127 -12.02 10.60 4.41
N PHE A 128 -12.33 9.69 3.49
CA PHE A 128 -13.65 9.07 3.42
C PHE A 128 -13.99 8.34 4.73
N LEU A 129 -13.07 7.54 5.26
CA LEU A 129 -13.28 6.82 6.52
C LEU A 129 -13.47 7.76 7.71
N LEU A 130 -12.72 8.86 7.78
CA LEU A 130 -12.89 9.87 8.83
C LEU A 130 -14.23 10.60 8.72
N GLY A 131 -14.70 10.87 7.49
CA GLY A 131 -15.96 11.59 7.26
C GLY A 131 -17.22 10.73 7.45
N PHE A 132 -17.14 9.42 7.16
CA PHE A 132 -18.31 8.54 7.09
C PHE A 132 -18.24 7.32 8.01
N GLY A 133 -17.06 7.01 8.57
CA GLY A 133 -16.84 5.85 9.42
C GLY A 133 -17.14 6.10 10.90
N GLY A 134 -17.99 7.09 11.22
CA GLY A 134 -18.43 7.36 12.59
C GLY A 134 -18.91 6.09 13.28
N ASP A 135 -18.54 5.97 14.56
CA ASP A 135 -18.68 4.77 15.40
C ASP A 135 -20.04 4.05 15.28
#